data_AF-R5EN88-F1
#
_entry.id   AF-R5EN88-F1
#
_cell.length_a   1.000
_cell.length_b   1.000
_cell.length_c   1.000
_cell.angle_alpha   90.00
_cell.angle_beta   90.00
_cell.angle_gamma   90.00
#
_symmetry.space_group_name_H-M   'P 1'
#
loop_
_entity.id
_entity.type
_entity.pdbx_description
1 polymer ?
#
loop_
_entity_poly.entity_id
_entity_poly.type
_entity_poly.pdbx_seq_one_letter_code
_entity_poly.pdbx_strand_id
1 'polypeptide(L)'
;MEKLDLKNQYEAIKAKFEQDLEYAQGIKEAIEKDENYCMSFSMALLSLILNIANGVWSTKSHIKNDFRDFTRQLIDEPGLNKTEIDTISRIIYFTVLQVASIYPLVGGISIDFIDVSNEDANTNLQIKSSKLSAHASAQEYMEMCFGDEQVFNKGMLHKAQEATKKLMKDFCDKIDCDANRILTKLEDLLQQDE
;
A
#
# COMPACT_ATOMS: atom_id res chain seq x y z
N MET A 1 37.56 0.70 11.09
CA MET A 1 36.37 -0.03 11.62
C MET A 1 35.09 0.56 11.02
N GLU A 2 35.01 1.88 10.85
CA GLU A 2 33.89 2.59 10.19
C GLU A 2 33.66 2.22 8.71
N LYS A 3 34.71 2.03 7.89
CA LYS A 3 34.53 1.70 6.45
C LYS A 3 33.90 0.33 6.19
N LEU A 4 34.21 -0.67 7.03
CA LEU A 4 33.58 -1.99 6.96
C LEU A 4 32.10 -1.90 7.39
N ASP A 5 31.81 -1.03 8.35
CA ASP A 5 30.45 -0.76 8.83
C ASP A 5 29.60 -0.03 7.77
N LEU A 6 30.12 1.01 7.13
CA LEU A 6 29.47 1.72 6.02
C LEU A 6 29.19 0.81 4.82
N LYS A 7 30.14 -0.07 4.46
CA LYS A 7 29.93 -1.04 3.37
C LYS A 7 28.83 -2.06 3.72
N ASN A 8 28.81 -2.55 4.96
CA ASN A 8 27.75 -3.46 5.42
C ASN A 8 26.39 -2.76 5.45
N GLN A 9 26.34 -1.48 5.85
CA GLN A 9 25.13 -0.67 5.82
C GLN A 9 24.62 -0.46 4.38
N TYR A 10 25.53 -0.16 3.44
CA TYR A 10 25.19 -0.03 2.01
C TYR A 10 24.53 -1.31 1.47
N GLU A 11 25.16 -2.47 1.66
CA GLU A 11 24.62 -3.75 1.18
C GLU A 11 23.27 -4.10 1.84
N ALA A 12 23.13 -3.83 3.15
CA ALA A 12 21.87 -4.08 3.86
C ALA A 12 20.73 -3.17 3.36
N ILE A 13 21.02 -1.90 3.10
CA ILE A 13 20.06 -0.93 2.56
C ILE A 13 19.67 -1.30 1.13
N LYS A 14 20.64 -1.68 0.30
CA LYS A 14 20.41 -2.14 -1.07
C LYS A 14 19.51 -3.37 -1.10
N ALA A 15 19.82 -4.40 -0.32
CA ALA A 15 19.02 -5.62 -0.25
C ALA A 15 17.58 -5.34 0.21
N LYS A 16 17.39 -4.41 1.16
CA LYS A 16 16.06 -3.99 1.60
C LYS A 16 15.27 -3.33 0.46
N PHE A 17 15.88 -2.43 -0.30
CA PHE A 17 15.19 -1.77 -1.41
C PHE A 17 14.86 -2.72 -2.56
N GLU A 18 15.75 -3.65 -2.89
CA GLU A 18 15.48 -4.70 -3.88
C GLU A 18 14.26 -5.53 -3.47
N GLN A 19 14.16 -5.89 -2.18
CA GLN A 19 13.02 -6.61 -1.64
C GLN A 19 11.71 -5.80 -1.67
N ASP A 20 11.76 -4.53 -1.24
CA ASP A 20 10.59 -3.64 -1.27
C ASP A 20 10.10 -3.42 -2.72
N LEU A 21 11.02 -3.30 -3.68
CA LEU A 21 10.70 -3.14 -5.10
C LEU A 21 10.12 -4.41 -5.70
N GLU A 22 10.69 -5.58 -5.43
CA GLU A 22 10.16 -6.87 -5.90
C GLU A 22 8.74 -7.08 -5.39
N TYR A 23 8.48 -6.79 -4.12
CA TYR A 23 7.15 -6.87 -3.55
C TYR A 23 6.17 -5.90 -4.22
N ALA A 24 6.56 -4.63 -4.40
CA ALA A 24 5.74 -3.63 -5.08
C ALA A 24 5.42 -4.02 -6.53
N GLN A 25 6.40 -4.57 -7.25
CA GLN A 25 6.21 -5.12 -8.60
C GLN A 25 5.25 -6.31 -8.59
N GLY A 26 5.34 -7.22 -7.61
CA GLY A 26 4.40 -8.33 -7.45
C GLY A 26 2.95 -7.87 -7.28
N ILE A 27 2.72 -6.82 -6.47
CA ILE A 27 1.38 -6.22 -6.32
C ILE A 27 0.90 -5.62 -7.65
N LYS A 28 1.76 -4.83 -8.31
CA LYS A 28 1.45 -4.20 -9.59
C LYS A 28 1.07 -5.24 -10.63
N GLU A 29 1.84 -6.33 -10.74
CA GLU A 29 1.54 -7.42 -11.66
C GLU A 29 0.21 -8.10 -11.34
N ALA A 30 -0.11 -8.33 -10.06
CA ALA A 30 -1.41 -8.89 -9.66
C ALA A 30 -2.57 -7.99 -10.08
N ILE A 31 -2.43 -6.67 -9.89
CA ILE A 31 -3.41 -5.65 -10.31
C ILE A 31 -3.56 -5.57 -11.84
N GLU A 32 -2.49 -5.81 -12.60
CA GLU A 32 -2.52 -5.78 -14.06
C GLU A 32 -3.06 -7.08 -14.68
N LYS A 33 -2.86 -8.23 -14.02
CA LYS A 33 -3.23 -9.56 -14.55
C LYS A 33 -4.63 -10.03 -14.15
N ASP A 34 -5.14 -9.59 -13.00
CA ASP A 34 -6.42 -10.07 -12.44
C ASP A 34 -7.38 -8.89 -12.23
N GLU A 35 -8.45 -8.84 -13.03
CA GLU A 35 -9.46 -7.79 -12.96
C GLU A 35 -10.25 -7.81 -11.64
N ASN A 36 -10.53 -8.98 -11.08
CA ASN A 36 -11.27 -9.12 -9.82
C ASN A 36 -10.42 -8.65 -8.64
N TYR A 37 -9.14 -9.02 -8.63
CA TYR A 37 -8.18 -8.51 -7.66
C TYR A 37 -8.03 -6.98 -7.78
N CYS A 38 -7.85 -6.48 -9.00
CA CYS A 38 -7.76 -5.04 -9.29
C CYS A 38 -8.98 -4.28 -8.77
N MET A 39 -10.18 -4.80 -9.02
CA MET A 39 -11.44 -4.20 -8.56
C MET A 39 -11.51 -4.17 -7.03
N SER A 40 -11.29 -5.31 -6.38
CA SER A 40 -11.37 -5.44 -4.92
C SER A 40 -10.33 -4.57 -4.23
N PHE A 41 -9.11 -4.53 -4.75
CA PHE A 41 -8.04 -3.66 -4.26
C PHE A 41 -8.41 -2.18 -4.40
N SER A 42 -8.87 -1.76 -5.58
CA SER A 42 -9.23 -0.36 -5.85
C SER A 42 -10.36 0.12 -4.94
N MET A 43 -11.38 -0.71 -4.75
CA MET A 43 -12.52 -0.38 -3.88
C MET A 43 -12.14 -0.35 -2.41
N ALA A 44 -11.28 -1.27 -1.96
CA ALA A 44 -10.74 -1.26 -0.60
C ALA A 44 -9.91 0.00 -0.33
N LEU A 45 -8.99 0.35 -1.25
CA LEU A 45 -8.14 1.53 -1.12
C LEU A 45 -8.95 2.82 -1.10
N LEU A 46 -9.86 2.99 -2.05
CA LEU A 46 -10.69 4.19 -2.10
C LEU A 46 -11.58 4.32 -0.86
N SER A 47 -12.17 3.22 -0.40
CA SER A 47 -13.02 3.24 0.79
C SER A 47 -12.22 3.57 2.05
N LEU A 48 -10.99 3.07 2.17
CA LEU A 48 -10.08 3.45 3.25
C LEU A 48 -9.82 4.95 3.26
N ILE A 49 -9.47 5.52 2.10
CA ILE A 49 -9.19 6.95 1.96
C ILE A 49 -10.44 7.79 2.29
N LEU A 50 -11.58 7.47 1.68
CA LEU A 50 -12.82 8.23 1.88
C LEU A 50 -13.30 8.20 3.33
N ASN A 51 -13.29 7.03 3.97
CA ASN A 51 -13.78 6.92 5.34
C ASN A 51 -12.85 7.62 6.33
N ILE A 52 -11.54 7.62 6.09
CA ILE A 52 -10.60 8.39 6.92
C ILE A 52 -10.74 9.89 6.66
N ALA A 53 -10.82 10.32 5.39
CA ALA A 53 -10.99 11.72 5.01
C ALA A 53 -12.26 12.34 5.60
N ASN A 54 -13.35 11.57 5.66
CA ASN A 54 -14.64 11.98 6.23
C ASN A 54 -14.75 11.75 7.74
N GLY A 55 -13.69 11.27 8.41
CA GLY A 55 -13.68 11.01 9.85
C GLY A 55 -14.53 9.82 10.32
N VAL A 56 -15.08 9.04 9.39
CA VAL A 56 -15.87 7.82 9.68
C VAL A 56 -14.96 6.76 10.31
N TRP A 57 -13.79 6.49 9.71
CA TRP A 57 -12.80 5.55 10.24
C TRP A 57 -11.69 6.27 11.01
N SER A 58 -12.02 6.77 12.20
CA SER A 58 -11.13 7.57 13.06
C SER A 58 -10.44 6.80 14.22
N THR A 59 -10.62 5.48 14.33
CA THR A 59 -10.07 4.70 15.46
C THR A 59 -9.32 3.46 15.00
N LYS A 60 -8.47 2.91 15.88
CA LYS A 60 -7.82 1.61 15.67
C LYS A 60 -8.82 0.48 15.41
N SER A 61 -9.99 0.49 16.06
CA SER A 61 -11.03 -0.53 15.86
C SER A 61 -11.60 -0.44 14.45
N HIS A 62 -11.85 0.77 13.94
CA HIS A 62 -12.37 0.95 12.57
C HIS A 62 -11.41 0.35 11.53
N ILE A 63 -10.10 0.51 11.70
CA ILE A 63 -9.14 -0.07 10.76
C ILE A 63 -9.02 -1.59 10.97
N LYS A 64 -8.94 -2.09 12.21
CA LYS A 64 -8.72 -3.54 12.46
C LYS A 64 -9.94 -4.43 12.23
N ASN A 65 -11.14 -3.87 12.36
CA ASN A 65 -12.39 -4.62 12.26
C ASN A 65 -13.18 -4.14 11.04
N ASP A 66 -13.66 -2.90 11.04
CA ASP A 66 -14.61 -2.44 10.03
C ASP A 66 -14.01 -2.45 8.62
N PHE A 67 -12.79 -1.94 8.45
CA PHE A 67 -12.09 -2.00 7.16
C PHE A 67 -11.78 -3.43 6.75
N ARG A 68 -11.31 -4.27 7.66
CA ARG A 68 -11.06 -5.71 7.37
C ARG A 68 -12.34 -6.41 6.91
N ASP A 69 -13.44 -6.20 7.61
CA ASP A 69 -14.72 -6.82 7.32
C ASP A 69 -15.29 -6.28 6.00
N PHE A 70 -15.08 -5.00 5.69
CA PHE A 70 -15.39 -4.41 4.38
C PHE A 70 -14.58 -5.08 3.26
N THR A 71 -13.27 -5.24 3.41
CA THR A 71 -12.42 -5.91 2.41
C THR A 71 -12.87 -7.34 2.15
N ARG A 72 -13.33 -8.05 3.20
CA ARG A 72 -13.90 -9.39 3.07
C ARG A 72 -15.20 -9.39 2.27
N GLN A 73 -16.06 -8.38 2.43
CA GLN A 73 -17.32 -8.26 1.68
C GLN A 73 -17.11 -7.95 0.19
N LEU A 74 -15.94 -7.41 -0.20
CA LEU A 74 -15.61 -7.20 -1.61
C LEU A 74 -15.32 -8.51 -2.35
N ILE A 75 -14.93 -9.56 -1.63
CA ILE A 75 -14.64 -10.87 -2.21
C ILE A 75 -15.92 -11.68 -2.26
N ASP A 76 -16.67 -11.49 -3.33
CA ASP A 76 -17.90 -12.24 -3.62
C ASP A 76 -17.78 -12.94 -4.97
N GLU A 77 -16.89 -13.94 -5.05
CA GLU A 77 -16.66 -14.71 -6.27
C GLU A 77 -17.31 -16.11 -6.17
N PRO A 78 -18.24 -16.45 -7.08
CA PRO A 78 -18.86 -17.77 -7.12
C PRO A 78 -17.81 -18.87 -7.31
N GLY A 79 -17.66 -19.75 -6.33
CA GLY A 79 -16.74 -20.89 -6.41
C GLY A 79 -15.62 -20.87 -5.38
N LEU A 80 -15.39 -19.74 -4.70
CA LEU A 80 -14.44 -19.69 -3.60
C LEU A 80 -15.05 -20.25 -2.31
N ASN A 81 -14.27 -21.06 -1.60
CA ASN A 81 -14.62 -21.50 -0.25
C ASN A 81 -14.25 -20.43 0.80
N LYS A 82 -14.74 -20.60 2.02
CA LYS A 82 -14.52 -19.63 3.11
C LYS A 82 -13.03 -19.35 3.38
N THR A 83 -12.18 -20.37 3.34
CA THR A 83 -10.74 -20.23 3.59
C THR A 83 -10.07 -19.41 2.50
N GLU A 84 -10.47 -19.61 1.23
CA GLU A 84 -9.95 -18.84 0.09
C GLU A 84 -10.36 -17.37 0.20
N ILE A 85 -11.64 -17.10 0.51
CA ILE A 85 -12.15 -15.74 0.74
C ILE A 85 -11.39 -15.06 1.88
N ASP A 86 -11.21 -15.74 3.01
CA ASP A 86 -10.52 -15.20 4.18
C ASP A 86 -9.02 -14.96 3.86
N THR A 87 -8.40 -15.77 3.00
CA THR A 87 -7.00 -15.60 2.57
C THR A 87 -6.85 -14.39 1.64
N ILE A 88 -7.66 -14.31 0.58
CA ILE A 88 -7.61 -13.22 -0.41
C ILE A 88 -7.93 -11.88 0.27
N SER A 89 -8.98 -11.85 1.09
CA SER A 89 -9.36 -10.63 1.80
C SER A 89 -8.29 -10.17 2.78
N ARG A 90 -7.59 -11.09 3.47
CA ARG A 90 -6.45 -10.77 4.33
C ARG A 90 -5.31 -10.16 3.54
N ILE A 91 -4.98 -10.73 2.37
CA ILE A 91 -3.94 -10.20 1.48
C ILE A 91 -4.29 -8.76 1.08
N ILE A 92 -5.48 -8.52 0.53
CA ILE A 92 -5.89 -7.18 0.10
C ILE A 92 -5.91 -6.20 1.27
N TYR A 93 -6.44 -6.61 2.42
CA TYR A 93 -6.50 -5.77 3.62
C TYR A 93 -5.13 -5.23 4.01
N PHE A 94 -4.12 -6.10 4.09
CA PHE A 94 -2.78 -5.67 4.46
C PHE A 94 -2.05 -4.91 3.35
N THR A 95 -2.17 -5.38 2.10
CA THR A 95 -1.51 -4.73 0.97
C THR A 95 -2.04 -3.31 0.74
N VAL A 96 -3.35 -3.09 0.89
CA VAL A 96 -3.94 -1.74 0.82
C VAL A 96 -3.41 -0.84 1.94
N LEU A 97 -3.30 -1.34 3.17
CA LEU A 97 -2.73 -0.57 4.29
C LEU A 97 -1.27 -0.20 4.05
N GLN A 98 -0.49 -1.12 3.48
CA GLN A 98 0.91 -0.88 3.13
C GLN A 98 1.04 0.18 2.05
N VAL A 99 0.36 0.01 0.92
CA VAL A 99 0.39 0.97 -0.20
C VAL A 99 -0.05 2.35 0.28
N ALA A 100 -1.16 2.44 1.03
CA ALA A 100 -1.67 3.71 1.53
C ALA A 100 -0.77 4.39 2.58
N SER A 101 0.04 3.61 3.30
CA SER A 101 0.99 4.11 4.30
C SER A 101 2.31 4.57 3.68
N ILE A 102 2.84 3.85 2.68
CA ILE A 102 4.18 4.08 2.13
C ILE A 102 4.13 5.07 0.96
N TYR A 103 3.17 4.90 0.06
CA TYR A 103 2.73 6.01 -0.79
C TYR A 103 1.80 6.82 0.09
N PRO A 104 2.18 8.02 0.55
CA PRO A 104 1.55 8.65 1.71
C PRO A 104 0.15 9.14 1.36
N LEU A 105 -0.84 8.25 1.24
CA LEU A 105 -2.26 8.51 1.00
C LEU A 105 -2.97 8.68 2.35
N VAL A 106 -2.56 7.90 3.34
CA VAL A 106 -3.14 7.92 4.69
C VAL A 106 -2.06 8.04 5.75
N GLY A 107 -2.24 8.97 6.68
CA GLY A 107 -1.41 9.13 7.87
C GLY A 107 -1.86 8.23 9.01
N GLY A 108 -0.96 7.94 9.95
CA GLY A 108 -1.30 7.25 11.20
C GLY A 108 -1.38 5.73 11.12
N ILE A 109 -1.12 5.14 9.96
CA ILE A 109 -0.97 3.69 9.73
C ILE A 109 0.51 3.42 9.45
N SER A 110 1.03 2.30 9.95
CA SER A 110 2.38 1.83 9.65
C SER A 110 2.39 0.30 9.76
N ILE A 111 3.02 -0.36 8.79
CA ILE A 111 3.08 -1.80 8.67
C ILE A 111 4.36 -2.17 7.91
N ASP A 112 5.06 -3.20 8.38
CA ASP A 112 6.25 -3.71 7.71
C ASP A 112 5.87 -4.57 6.49
N PHE A 113 6.57 -4.37 5.37
CA PHE A 113 6.30 -5.00 4.07
C PHE A 113 6.29 -6.54 4.11
N ILE A 114 7.17 -7.11 4.92
CA ILE A 114 7.58 -8.53 4.84
C ILE A 114 6.55 -9.46 5.49
N ASP A 115 5.67 -8.96 6.36
CA ASP A 115 4.94 -9.83 7.30
C ASP A 115 3.46 -10.10 6.95
N VAL A 116 3.05 -9.87 5.71
CA VAL A 116 1.65 -10.11 5.26
C VAL A 116 1.33 -11.60 5.08
N SER A 117 2.35 -12.43 4.87
CA SER A 117 2.21 -13.87 4.66
C SER A 117 2.08 -14.67 5.96
N ASN A 118 2.52 -14.12 7.10
CA ASN A 118 2.55 -14.85 8.38
C ASN A 118 1.29 -14.66 9.24
N GLU A 119 1.09 -15.62 10.14
CA GLU A 119 0.00 -15.62 11.13
C GLU A 119 0.06 -14.41 12.11
N ASP A 120 1.20 -13.71 12.17
CA ASP A 120 1.46 -12.58 13.07
C ASP A 120 1.40 -11.19 12.41
N ALA A 121 0.93 -11.06 11.16
CA ALA A 121 0.85 -9.79 10.42
C ALA A 121 0.21 -8.61 11.21
N ASN A 122 -0.75 -8.94 12.09
CA ASN A 122 -1.43 -7.96 12.96
C ASN A 122 -0.56 -7.36 14.07
N THR A 123 0.56 -7.99 14.41
CA THR A 123 1.54 -7.52 15.40
C THR A 123 2.39 -6.37 14.87
N ASN A 124 2.68 -6.38 13.56
CA ASN A 124 3.43 -5.31 12.87
C ASN A 124 2.54 -4.16 12.39
N LEU A 125 1.22 -4.33 12.43
CA LEU A 125 0.27 -3.25 12.14
C LEU A 125 0.15 -2.28 13.33
N GLN A 126 0.78 -1.12 13.17
CA GLN A 126 0.69 0.01 14.10
C GLN A 126 -0.32 1.04 13.59
N ILE A 127 -1.27 1.40 14.45
CA ILE A 127 -2.28 2.43 14.15
C ILE A 127 -2.28 3.47 15.27
N LYS A 128 -2.01 4.72 14.89
CA LYS A 128 -2.06 5.90 15.76
C LYS A 128 -3.30 6.70 15.41
N SER A 129 -4.41 6.44 16.11
CA SER A 129 -5.71 7.09 15.83
C SER A 129 -5.63 8.61 15.74
N SER A 130 -4.83 9.26 16.59
CA SER A 130 -4.64 10.72 16.59
C SER A 130 -3.93 11.28 15.35
N LYS A 131 -3.40 10.41 14.49
CA LYS A 131 -2.72 10.76 13.24
C LYS A 131 -3.46 10.23 12.00
N LEU A 132 -4.59 9.54 12.18
CA LEU A 132 -5.41 9.08 11.05
C LEU A 132 -5.94 10.29 10.29
N SER A 133 -5.51 10.41 9.04
CA SER A 133 -5.82 11.52 8.16
C SER A 133 -5.56 11.12 6.71
N ALA A 134 -6.25 11.74 5.76
CA ALA A 134 -5.93 11.62 4.35
C ALA A 134 -4.91 12.70 3.96
N HIS A 135 -3.89 12.31 3.20
CA HIS A 135 -2.89 13.23 2.66
C HIS A 135 -3.35 13.86 1.33
N ALA A 136 -2.61 14.86 0.84
CA ALA A 136 -2.94 15.55 -0.42
C ALA A 136 -2.96 14.61 -1.65
N SER A 137 -2.01 13.68 -1.74
CA SER A 137 -2.00 12.63 -2.79
C SER A 137 -3.24 11.72 -2.74
N ALA A 138 -3.90 11.62 -1.60
CA ALA A 138 -5.17 10.90 -1.48
C ALA A 138 -6.32 11.67 -2.14
N GLN A 139 -6.28 13.00 -2.11
CA GLN A 139 -7.24 13.84 -2.83
C GLN A 139 -7.05 13.68 -4.34
N GLU A 140 -5.80 13.72 -4.83
CA GLU A 140 -5.49 13.47 -6.24
C GLU A 140 -5.99 12.09 -6.69
N TYR A 141 -5.79 11.05 -5.87
CA TYR A 141 -6.32 9.70 -6.15
C TYR A 141 -7.86 9.70 -6.20
N MET A 142 -8.54 10.32 -5.23
CA MET A 142 -10.00 10.41 -5.22
C MET A 142 -10.53 11.15 -6.46
N GLU A 143 -9.90 12.27 -6.84
CA GLU A 143 -10.24 13.02 -8.06
C GLU A 143 -10.10 12.16 -9.31
N MET A 144 -9.07 11.31 -9.39
CA MET A 144 -8.96 10.34 -10.48
C MET A 144 -10.08 9.30 -10.49
N CYS A 145 -10.49 8.80 -9.31
CA CYS A 145 -11.57 7.81 -9.21
C CYS A 145 -12.94 8.37 -9.60
N PHE A 146 -13.25 9.59 -9.17
CA PHE A 146 -14.56 10.22 -9.38
C PHE A 146 -14.60 11.03 -10.70
N GLY A 147 -13.49 11.62 -11.12
CA GLY A 147 -13.45 12.65 -12.16
C GLY A 147 -14.37 13.82 -11.80
N ASP A 148 -15.13 14.31 -12.77
CA ASP A 148 -16.09 15.40 -12.57
C ASP A 148 -17.37 14.99 -11.80
N GLU A 149 -17.55 13.71 -11.50
CA GLU A 149 -18.77 13.16 -10.90
C GLU A 149 -18.51 12.71 -9.46
N GLN A 150 -19.07 13.42 -8.46
CA GLN A 150 -18.96 13.04 -7.04
C GLN A 150 -19.98 11.95 -6.63
N VAL A 151 -20.29 10.98 -7.49
CA VAL A 151 -21.30 9.95 -7.22
C VAL A 151 -20.77 8.55 -7.56
N PHE A 152 -21.04 7.58 -6.68
CA PHE A 152 -20.74 6.17 -6.94
C PHE A 152 -21.60 5.64 -8.10
N ASN A 153 -20.95 5.31 -9.22
CA ASN A 153 -21.60 4.73 -10.39
C ASN A 153 -20.68 3.72 -11.09
N LYS A 154 -21.20 3.01 -12.11
CA LYS A 154 -20.42 2.01 -12.85
C LYS A 154 -19.18 2.58 -13.57
N GLY A 155 -19.23 3.84 -14.02
CA GLY A 155 -18.09 4.51 -14.64
C GLY A 155 -16.96 4.80 -13.66
N MET A 156 -17.31 5.05 -12.40
CA MET A 156 -16.37 5.27 -11.31
C MET A 156 -15.57 4.00 -10.97
N LEU A 157 -16.13 2.79 -11.12
CA LEU A 157 -15.38 1.54 -10.92
C LEU A 157 -14.20 1.41 -11.88
N HIS A 158 -14.44 1.65 -13.17
CA HIS A 158 -13.38 1.64 -14.18
C HIS A 158 -12.33 2.73 -13.90
N LYS A 159 -12.76 3.94 -13.55
CA LYS A 159 -11.84 5.03 -13.18
C LYS A 159 -11.00 4.68 -11.96
N ALA A 160 -11.57 4.02 -10.96
CA ALA A 160 -10.86 3.58 -9.77
C ALA A 160 -9.78 2.54 -10.11
N GLN A 161 -10.08 1.57 -10.99
CA GLN A 161 -9.07 0.61 -11.45
C GLN A 161 -7.93 1.29 -12.21
N GLU A 162 -8.23 2.23 -13.11
CA GLU A 162 -7.19 2.97 -13.83
C GLU A 162 -6.36 3.87 -12.91
N ALA A 163 -7.00 4.53 -11.94
CA ALA A 163 -6.33 5.31 -10.91
C ALA A 163 -5.38 4.44 -10.08
N THR A 164 -5.82 3.24 -9.70
CA THR A 164 -5.02 2.25 -8.97
C THR A 164 -3.83 1.77 -9.80
N LYS A 165 -4.02 1.44 -11.10
CA LYS A 165 -2.90 1.05 -11.98
C LYS A 165 -1.85 2.16 -12.09
N LYS A 166 -2.29 3.41 -12.27
CA LYS A 166 -1.37 4.57 -12.28
C LYS A 166 -0.67 4.74 -10.93
N LEU A 167 -1.41 4.69 -9.83
CA LEU A 167 -0.85 4.78 -8.47
C LEU A 167 0.23 3.73 -8.25
N MET A 168 -0.01 2.48 -8.66
CA MET A 168 0.96 1.40 -8.48
C MET A 168 2.22 1.59 -9.33
N LYS A 169 2.08 2.16 -10.52
CA LYS A 169 3.25 2.58 -11.31
C LYS A 169 4.03 3.67 -10.56
N ASP A 170 3.35 4.73 -10.13
CA ASP A 170 3.96 5.85 -9.41
C ASP A 170 4.60 5.38 -8.08
N PHE A 171 4.04 4.35 -7.45
CA PHE A 171 4.56 3.72 -6.24
C PHE A 171 5.86 2.96 -6.48
N CYS A 172 5.93 2.11 -7.51
CA CYS A 172 7.17 1.43 -7.88
C CYS A 172 8.26 2.43 -8.28
N ASP A 173 7.91 3.43 -9.10
CA ASP A 173 8.84 4.48 -9.53
C ASP A 173 9.39 5.26 -8.33
N LYS A 174 8.54 5.53 -7.31
CA LYS A 174 8.96 6.19 -6.07
C LYS A 174 9.96 5.35 -5.27
N ILE A 175 9.71 4.05 -5.10
CA ILE A 175 10.61 3.15 -4.36
C ILE A 175 11.97 3.12 -5.04
N ASP A 176 12.00 2.94 -6.36
CA ASP A 176 13.24 2.91 -7.15
C ASP A 176 13.99 4.26 -7.09
N CYS A 177 13.28 5.38 -7.21
CA CYS A 177 13.89 6.70 -7.11
C CYS A 177 14.46 7.00 -5.71
N ASP A 178 13.74 6.63 -4.65
CA ASP A 178 14.21 6.82 -3.27
C ASP A 178 15.41 5.92 -2.97
N ALA A 179 15.41 4.68 -3.46
CA ALA A 179 16.54 3.76 -3.35
C ALA A 179 17.80 4.31 -4.02
N ASN A 180 17.70 4.71 -5.30
CA ASN A 180 18.82 5.28 -6.05
C ASN A 180 19.41 6.51 -5.36
N ARG A 181 18.55 7.42 -4.88
CA ARG A 181 19.01 8.63 -4.17
C ARG A 181 19.77 8.32 -2.89
N ILE A 182 19.36 7.31 -2.12
CA ILE A 182 20.01 6.94 -0.85
C ILE A 182 21.32 6.18 -1.13
N LEU A 183 21.31 5.24 -2.08
CA LEU A 183 22.48 4.45 -2.43
C LEU A 183 23.60 5.33 -3.03
N THR A 184 23.29 6.28 -3.92
CA THR A 184 24.29 7.23 -4.44
C THR A 184 24.95 8.05 -3.34
N LYS A 185 24.18 8.52 -2.34
CA LYS A 185 24.75 9.27 -1.21
C LYS A 185 25.69 8.42 -0.36
N LEU A 186 25.36 7.14 -0.17
CA LEU A 186 26.22 6.21 0.57
C LEU A 186 27.48 5.86 -0.23
N GLU A 187 27.38 5.73 -1.55
CA GLU A 187 28.53 5.56 -2.45
C GLU A 187 29.46 6.76 -2.41
N ASP A 188 28.92 7.98 -2.48
CA ASP A 188 29.71 9.21 -2.39
C ASP A 188 30.49 9.29 -1.06
N LEU A 189 29.87 8.90 0.06
CA LEU A 189 30.54 8.84 1.37
C LEU A 189 31.64 7.77 1.40
N LEU A 190 31.40 6.60 0.81
CA LEU A 190 32.38 5.53 0.70
C LEU A 190 33.61 5.94 -0.14
N GLN A 191 33.41 6.81 -1.14
CA GLN A 191 34.45 7.34 -2.03
C GLN A 191 35.20 8.56 -1.45
N GLN A 192 34.57 9.37 -0.58
CA GLN A 192 35.21 10.52 0.07
C GLN A 192 36.21 10.10 1.17
N ASP A 193 36.12 8.87 1.67
CA ASP A 193 37.05 8.23 2.62
C ASP A 193 38.15 7.41 1.90
N GLU A 194 38.54 7.79 0.67
CA GLU A 194 39.71 7.29 -0.08
C GLU A 194 40.79 8.36 -0.27
#